data_AF-A0A812ILW6-F1
#
_entry.id   AF-A0A812ILW6-F1
#
_cell.length_a   1.000
_cell.length_b   1.000
_cell.length_c   1.000
_cell.angle_alpha   90.00
_cell.angle_beta   90.00
_cell.angle_gamma   90.00
#
_symmetry.space_group_name_H-M   'P 1'
#
loop_
_entity.id
_entity.type
_entity.pdbx_description
1 polymer ?
#
loop_
_entity_poly.entity_id
_entity_poly.type
_entity_poly.pdbx_seq_one_letter_code
_entity_poly.pdbx_strand_id
1 'polypeptide(L)'
;MLRVLMASGEELAAIPAEQLTTAGMLKCELHRLSGIPRFRQRLVQESGTCLEEDAELEAMTLQLVVLPFASASELEMDEIIGAAASGATSKVQEFLQKQIDPNFLGYNDEGVFVTPLVAACEKGHTEVAELLLQAGAEKESCDTGAENEQYKIACKISHMNDKKLASKMLEGFEDFARGKTPLWVASERGHAGVLRLLLEARADKDCQNTFGQSPLWIASRNGHVDIVCLLLEARAEKDRADSVLGDTPLRQAVAKGHAQIASLLLLG
;
A
#
# COMPACT_ATOMS: atom_id res chain seq x y z
N MET A 1 -24.59 18.58 -16.05
CA MET A 1 -23.64 18.48 -14.93
C MET A 1 -24.20 17.50 -13.92
N LEU A 2 -23.35 16.61 -13.41
CA LEU A 2 -23.62 15.82 -12.21
C LEU A 2 -23.27 16.68 -11.00
N ARG A 3 -24.23 16.85 -10.07
CA ARG A 3 -23.99 17.54 -8.81
C ARG A 3 -24.06 16.53 -7.68
N VAL A 4 -22.99 16.41 -6.91
CA VAL A 4 -22.92 15.49 -5.77
C VAL A 4 -22.96 16.33 -4.49
N LEU A 5 -23.99 16.10 -3.69
CA LEU A 5 -24.20 16.76 -2.41
C LEU A 5 -23.90 15.79 -1.27
N MET A 6 -23.32 16.27 -0.18
CA MET A 6 -23.28 15.54 1.09
C MET A 6 -24.70 15.43 1.66
N ALA A 7 -24.93 14.48 2.57
CA ALA A 7 -26.20 14.38 3.29
C ALA A 7 -26.57 15.66 4.09
N SER A 8 -25.60 16.52 4.38
CA SER A 8 -25.79 17.85 4.97
C SER A 8 -26.37 18.89 3.99
N GLY A 9 -26.41 18.59 2.69
CA GLY A 9 -26.80 19.52 1.62
C GLY A 9 -25.65 20.34 1.02
N GLU A 10 -24.43 20.18 1.54
CA GLU A 10 -23.22 20.83 1.00
C GLU A 10 -22.82 20.22 -0.34
N GLU A 11 -22.47 21.05 -1.33
CA GLU A 11 -22.00 20.57 -2.62
C GLU A 11 -20.55 20.09 -2.54
N LEU A 12 -20.35 18.78 -2.72
CA LEU A 12 -19.05 18.14 -2.69
C LEU A 12 -18.32 18.29 -4.03
N ALA A 13 -19.03 18.09 -5.14
CA ALA A 13 -18.46 18.14 -6.48
C ALA A 13 -19.51 18.44 -7.55
N ALA A 14 -19.09 19.18 -8.59
CA ALA A 14 -19.84 19.40 -9.82
C ALA A 14 -19.01 18.92 -11.02
N ILE A 15 -19.41 17.80 -11.60
CA ILE A 15 -18.63 17.12 -12.65
C ILE A 15 -19.43 17.10 -13.96
N PRO A 16 -18.84 17.42 -15.12
CA PRO A 16 -19.50 17.24 -16.40
C PRO A 16 -19.89 15.77 -16.63
N ALA A 17 -21.17 15.51 -16.95
CA ALA A 17 -21.67 14.14 -17.12
C ALA A 17 -20.95 13.39 -18.26
N GLU A 18 -20.41 14.12 -19.24
CA GLU A 18 -19.64 13.58 -20.37
C GLU A 18 -18.31 12.94 -19.95
N GLN A 19 -17.79 13.25 -18.76
CA GLN A 19 -16.52 12.71 -18.26
C GLN A 19 -16.68 11.35 -17.55
N LEU A 20 -17.89 11.01 -17.11
CA LEU A 20 -18.14 9.83 -16.29
C LEU A 20 -19.33 9.05 -16.82
N THR A 21 -19.11 7.81 -17.28
CA THR A 21 -20.16 6.98 -17.86
C THR A 21 -20.97 6.20 -16.83
N THR A 22 -20.37 5.82 -15.69
CA THR A 22 -21.02 4.99 -14.67
C THR A 22 -20.85 5.54 -13.25
N ALA A 23 -21.74 5.13 -12.35
CA ALA A 23 -21.67 5.44 -10.93
C ALA A 23 -20.38 4.94 -10.27
N GLY A 24 -19.84 3.79 -10.69
CA GLY A 24 -18.56 3.27 -10.21
C GLY A 24 -17.40 4.21 -10.52
N MET A 25 -17.34 4.75 -11.74
CA MET A 25 -16.34 5.77 -12.11
C MET A 25 -16.51 7.05 -11.30
N LEU A 26 -17.75 7.49 -11.06
CA LEU A 26 -18.03 8.63 -10.18
C LEU A 26 -17.54 8.37 -8.75
N LYS A 27 -17.73 7.17 -8.21
CA LYS A 27 -17.23 6.86 -6.86
C LYS A 27 -15.70 6.91 -6.78
N CYS A 28 -15.00 6.41 -7.81
CA CYS A 28 -13.54 6.53 -7.89
C CYS A 28 -13.09 8.00 -7.93
N GLU A 29 -13.76 8.83 -8.73
CA GLU A 29 -13.41 10.25 -8.82
C GLU A 29 -13.73 11.01 -7.53
N LEU A 30 -14.86 10.70 -6.89
CA LEU A 30 -15.20 11.23 -5.56
C LEU A 30 -14.19 10.79 -4.50
N HIS A 31 -13.66 9.58 -4.57
CA HIS A 31 -12.59 9.15 -3.67
C HIS A 31 -11.34 10.03 -3.84
N ARG A 32 -10.94 10.30 -5.07
CA ARG A 32 -9.80 11.18 -5.39
C ARG A 32 -10.02 12.61 -4.91
N LEU A 33 -11.24 13.14 -5.00
CA LEU A 33 -11.59 14.52 -4.64
C LEU A 33 -11.82 14.72 -3.14
N SER A 34 -12.52 13.79 -2.50
CA SER A 34 -13.00 13.93 -1.11
C SER A 34 -12.22 13.09 -0.10
N GLY A 35 -11.41 12.14 -0.55
CA GLY A 35 -10.76 11.14 0.29
C GLY A 35 -11.71 10.04 0.80
N ILE A 36 -13.01 10.12 0.54
CA ILE A 36 -13.99 9.13 1.00
C ILE A 36 -13.79 7.83 0.20
N PRO A 37 -13.52 6.68 0.83
CA PRO A 37 -13.27 5.44 0.11
C PRO A 37 -14.43 4.97 -0.77
N ARG A 38 -14.15 4.44 -1.97
CA ARG A 38 -15.15 3.99 -2.96
C ARG A 38 -16.25 3.12 -2.34
N PHE A 39 -15.87 2.13 -1.54
CA PHE A 39 -16.79 1.17 -0.92
C PHE A 39 -17.57 1.72 0.28
N ARG A 40 -17.21 2.91 0.76
CA ARG A 40 -17.97 3.66 1.76
C ARG A 40 -18.96 4.65 1.13
N GLN A 41 -18.97 4.78 -0.19
CA GLN A 41 -19.86 5.72 -0.88
C GLN A 41 -21.16 5.04 -1.33
N ARG A 42 -22.29 5.60 -0.89
CA ARG A 42 -23.62 5.30 -1.41
C ARG A 42 -24.17 6.52 -2.13
N LEU A 43 -24.40 6.39 -3.43
CA LEU A 43 -24.99 7.44 -4.25
C LEU A 43 -26.50 7.24 -4.35
N VAL A 44 -27.25 8.27 -4.00
CA VAL A 44 -28.72 8.25 -3.92
C VAL A 44 -29.29 9.38 -4.76
N GLN A 45 -30.25 9.08 -5.64
CA GLN A 45 -30.97 10.09 -6.41
C GLN A 45 -31.98 10.85 -5.54
N GLU A 46 -32.47 12.01 -6.00
CA GLU A 46 -33.55 12.75 -5.33
C GLU A 46 -34.83 11.91 -5.15
N SER A 47 -35.05 10.91 -6.01
CA SER A 47 -36.15 9.93 -5.89
C SER A 47 -35.99 8.96 -4.72
N GLY A 48 -34.81 8.90 -4.09
CA GLY A 48 -34.44 7.90 -3.07
C GLY A 48 -33.82 6.62 -3.64
N THR A 49 -33.72 6.48 -4.97
CA THR A 49 -33.11 5.31 -5.61
C THR A 49 -31.59 5.30 -5.40
N CYS A 50 -31.05 4.17 -4.93
CA CYS A 50 -29.61 3.95 -4.84
C CYS A 50 -29.04 3.50 -6.19
N LEU A 51 -27.90 4.06 -6.59
CA LEU A 51 -27.22 3.66 -7.82
C LEU A 51 -26.25 2.50 -7.58
N GLU A 52 -26.38 1.46 -8.41
CA GLU A 52 -25.40 0.37 -8.53
C GLU A 52 -24.16 0.84 -9.31
N GLU A 53 -23.08 0.06 -9.27
CA GLU A 53 -21.77 0.41 -9.84
C GLU A 53 -21.81 0.69 -11.35
N ASP A 54 -22.62 -0.07 -12.08
CA ASP A 54 -22.78 -0.04 -13.53
C ASP A 54 -23.89 0.92 -13.99
N ALA A 55 -24.62 1.54 -13.05
CA ALA A 55 -25.67 2.49 -13.38
C ALA A 55 -25.12 3.66 -14.20
N GLU A 56 -25.72 3.89 -15.37
CA GLU A 56 -25.37 4.99 -16.26
C GLU A 56 -25.74 6.34 -15.62
N LEU A 57 -24.87 7.33 -15.85
CA LEU A 57 -25.02 8.65 -15.28
C LEU A 57 -25.46 9.66 -16.35
N GLU A 58 -26.59 10.30 -16.10
CA GLU A 58 -27.05 11.49 -16.82
C GLU A 58 -26.88 12.75 -15.97
N ALA A 59 -27.16 13.93 -16.52
CA ALA A 59 -27.13 15.17 -15.74
C ALA A 59 -28.21 15.15 -14.62
N MET A 60 -27.78 14.88 -13.39
CA MET A 60 -28.65 14.78 -12.21
C MET A 60 -27.96 15.26 -10.92
N THR A 61 -28.77 15.46 -9.88
CA THR A 61 -28.29 15.67 -8.51
C THR A 61 -28.26 14.33 -7.77
N LEU A 62 -27.15 14.04 -7.10
CA LEU A 62 -26.96 12.87 -6.26
C LEU A 62 -26.61 13.29 -4.84
N GLN A 63 -27.15 12.57 -3.87
CA GLN A 63 -26.69 12.62 -2.49
C GLN A 63 -25.66 11.51 -2.25
N LEU A 64 -24.51 11.89 -1.70
CA LEU A 64 -23.51 10.98 -1.17
C LEU A 64 -23.80 10.70 0.30
N VAL A 65 -24.05 9.43 0.60
CA VAL A 65 -24.17 8.90 1.96
C VAL A 65 -22.92 8.08 2.27
N VAL A 66 -22.21 8.45 3.34
CA VAL A 66 -21.01 7.73 3.79
C VAL A 66 -21.43 6.60 4.73
N LEU A 67 -21.11 5.37 4.35
CA LEU A 67 -21.45 4.18 5.12
C LEU A 67 -20.45 3.95 6.26
N PRO A 68 -20.88 3.56 7.47
CA PRO A 68 -19.98 3.13 8.54
C PRO A 68 -19.35 1.77 8.22
N PHE A 69 -18.28 1.42 8.92
CA PHE A 69 -17.70 0.08 8.82
C PHE A 69 -18.55 -0.96 9.56
N ALA A 70 -18.62 -2.17 9.00
CA ALA A 70 -19.19 -3.35 9.63
C ALA A 70 -18.14 -4.08 10.46
N SER A 71 -18.58 -4.81 11.49
CA SER A 71 -17.74 -5.73 12.25
C SER A 71 -17.49 -7.01 11.46
N ALA A 72 -16.25 -7.53 11.52
CA ALA A 72 -15.90 -8.87 11.07
C ALA A 72 -15.33 -9.67 12.26
N SER A 73 -15.51 -10.99 12.25
CA SER A 73 -14.87 -11.90 13.21
C SER A 73 -13.39 -12.12 12.86
N GLU A 74 -12.59 -12.59 13.82
CA GLU A 74 -11.17 -12.91 13.60
C GLU A 74 -10.98 -13.95 12.48
N LEU A 75 -11.84 -14.98 12.43
CA LEU A 75 -11.80 -15.99 11.37
C LEU A 75 -12.09 -15.41 9.98
N GLU A 76 -13.03 -14.46 9.89
CA GLU A 76 -13.29 -13.76 8.63
C GLU A 76 -12.07 -12.92 8.23
N MET A 77 -11.47 -12.18 9.16
CA MET A 77 -10.27 -11.37 8.92
C MET A 77 -9.14 -12.22 8.32
N ASP A 78 -8.84 -13.37 8.91
CA ASP A 78 -7.82 -14.29 8.40
C ASP A 78 -8.17 -14.84 7.00
N GLU A 79 -9.45 -15.18 6.74
CA GLU A 79 -9.88 -15.58 5.38
C GLU A 79 -9.68 -14.47 4.36
N ILE A 80 -9.93 -13.21 4.74
CA ILE A 80 -9.74 -12.05 3.87
C ILE A 80 -8.24 -11.79 3.61
N ILE A 81 -7.37 -11.95 4.62
CA ILE A 81 -5.92 -11.91 4.42
C ILE A 81 -5.48 -13.01 3.44
N GLY A 82 -5.97 -14.24 3.62
CA GLY A 82 -5.70 -15.36 2.69
C GLY A 82 -6.22 -15.09 1.27
N ALA A 83 -7.39 -14.45 1.13
CA ALA A 83 -7.93 -14.03 -0.15
C ALA A 83 -7.04 -12.96 -0.81
N ALA A 84 -6.53 -12.01 -0.03
CA ALA A 84 -5.63 -10.98 -0.53
C ALA A 84 -4.26 -11.58 -0.95
N ALA A 85 -3.73 -12.52 -0.15
CA ALA A 85 -2.48 -13.22 -0.40
C ALA A 85 -2.54 -14.22 -1.57
N SER A 86 -3.74 -14.71 -1.93
CA SER A 86 -3.94 -15.63 -3.06
C SER A 86 -4.40 -14.93 -4.34
N GLY A 87 -4.66 -13.62 -4.28
CA GLY A 87 -5.14 -12.86 -5.44
C GLY A 87 -6.61 -13.12 -5.76
N ALA A 88 -7.42 -13.55 -4.78
CA ALA A 88 -8.84 -13.85 -4.96
C ALA A 88 -9.67 -12.55 -5.03
N THR A 89 -9.54 -11.80 -6.14
CA THR A 89 -10.17 -10.50 -6.38
C THR A 89 -11.66 -10.48 -6.04
N SER A 90 -12.42 -11.49 -6.47
CA SER A 90 -13.87 -11.55 -6.21
C SER A 90 -14.22 -11.66 -4.72
N LYS A 91 -13.43 -12.42 -3.95
CA LYS A 91 -13.65 -12.54 -2.49
C LYS A 91 -13.32 -11.24 -1.77
N VAL A 92 -12.19 -10.61 -2.13
CA VAL A 92 -11.81 -9.31 -1.58
C VAL A 92 -12.87 -8.25 -1.91
N GLN A 93 -13.39 -8.26 -3.14
CA GLN A 93 -14.47 -7.36 -3.53
C GLN A 93 -15.77 -7.60 -2.75
N GLU A 94 -16.18 -8.86 -2.53
CA GLU A 94 -17.36 -9.19 -1.71
C GLU A 94 -17.20 -8.66 -0.27
N PHE A 95 -16.01 -8.83 0.31
CA PHE A 95 -15.66 -8.31 1.62
C PHE A 95 -15.79 -6.78 1.68
N LEU A 96 -15.23 -6.06 0.71
CA LEU A 96 -15.30 -4.60 0.64
C LEU A 96 -16.74 -4.10 0.45
N GLN A 97 -17.55 -4.84 -0.30
CA GLN A 97 -18.99 -4.56 -0.47
C GLN A 97 -19.81 -4.74 0.82
N LYS A 98 -19.29 -5.46 1.83
CA LYS A 98 -19.89 -5.55 3.17
C LYS A 98 -19.45 -4.40 4.10
N GLN A 99 -18.74 -3.39 3.57
CA GLN A 99 -18.22 -2.25 4.33
C GLN A 99 -17.30 -2.67 5.48
N ILE A 100 -16.51 -3.72 5.33
CA ILE A 100 -15.53 -4.04 6.37
C ILE A 100 -14.29 -3.14 6.16
N ASP A 101 -13.69 -2.71 7.27
CA ASP A 101 -12.50 -1.84 7.27
C ASP A 101 -11.31 -2.54 6.61
N PRO A 102 -10.73 -2.04 5.51
CA PRO A 102 -9.59 -2.70 4.86
C PRO A 102 -8.28 -2.63 5.67
N ASN A 103 -8.26 -1.92 6.80
CA ASN A 103 -7.06 -1.72 7.64
C ASN A 103 -7.02 -2.60 8.87
N PHE A 104 -7.93 -3.57 9.00
CA PHE A 104 -7.80 -4.57 10.05
C PHE A 104 -6.49 -5.35 9.90
N LEU A 105 -6.06 -5.97 10.98
CA LEU A 105 -4.91 -6.86 11.00
C LEU A 105 -5.37 -8.31 11.21
N GLY A 106 -4.76 -9.24 10.47
CA GLY A 106 -5.03 -10.68 10.59
C GLY A 106 -3.77 -11.49 10.31
N TYR A 107 -3.85 -12.80 10.50
CA TYR A 107 -2.74 -13.71 10.23
C TYR A 107 -2.69 -14.13 8.77
N ASN A 108 -1.50 -14.05 8.17
CA ASN A 108 -1.22 -14.71 6.89
C ASN A 108 -0.85 -16.20 7.10
N ASP A 109 -0.66 -16.94 6.01
CA ASP A 109 -0.27 -18.35 6.03
C ASP A 109 1.06 -18.64 6.76
N GLU A 110 1.88 -17.59 6.97
CA GLU A 110 3.17 -17.64 7.66
C GLU A 110 3.03 -17.34 9.18
N GLY A 111 1.81 -17.08 9.66
CA GLY A 111 1.54 -16.73 11.05
C GLY A 111 1.99 -15.32 11.43
N VAL A 112 2.18 -14.44 10.45
CA VAL A 112 2.56 -13.03 10.63
C VAL A 112 1.32 -12.15 10.57
N PHE A 113 1.28 -11.13 11.43
CA PHE A 113 0.14 -10.23 11.58
C PHE A 113 0.25 -9.05 10.62
N VAL A 114 -0.57 -9.04 9.56
CA VAL A 114 -0.46 -8.11 8.43
C VAL A 114 -1.82 -7.50 8.08
N THR A 115 -1.81 -6.39 7.34
CA THR A 115 -3.02 -5.86 6.70
C THR A 115 -3.26 -6.58 5.37
N PRO A 116 -4.51 -6.60 4.85
CA PRO A 116 -4.81 -7.14 3.52
C PRO A 116 -3.93 -6.52 2.43
N LEU A 117 -3.63 -5.22 2.53
CA LEU A 117 -2.80 -4.53 1.54
C LEU A 117 -1.37 -5.04 1.57
N VAL A 118 -0.78 -5.21 2.75
CA VAL A 118 0.57 -5.79 2.89
C VAL A 118 0.62 -7.20 2.31
N ALA A 119 -0.38 -8.04 2.60
CA ALA A 119 -0.45 -9.40 2.06
C ALA A 119 -0.51 -9.43 0.51
N ALA A 120 -1.34 -8.56 -0.08
CA ALA A 120 -1.40 -8.41 -1.54
C ALA A 120 -0.08 -7.90 -2.13
N CYS A 121 0.58 -6.95 -1.44
CA CYS A 121 1.87 -6.41 -1.84
C CYS A 121 2.99 -7.43 -1.75
N GLU A 122 2.97 -8.31 -0.75
CA GLU A 122 3.95 -9.37 -0.57
C GLU A 122 3.89 -10.40 -1.70
N LYS A 123 2.69 -10.78 -2.12
CA LYS A 123 2.46 -11.82 -3.14
C LYS A 123 2.29 -11.25 -4.56
N GLY A 124 2.28 -9.92 -4.71
CA GLY A 124 2.30 -9.23 -6.02
C GLY A 124 0.94 -9.10 -6.71
N HIS A 125 -0.15 -9.24 -5.96
CA HIS A 125 -1.51 -9.21 -6.50
C HIS A 125 -1.97 -7.77 -6.75
N THR A 126 -1.62 -7.25 -7.94
CA THR A 126 -1.84 -5.85 -8.34
C THR A 126 -3.30 -5.43 -8.30
N GLU A 127 -4.22 -6.24 -8.83
CA GLU A 127 -5.66 -5.95 -8.85
C GLU A 127 -6.26 -5.90 -7.43
N VAL A 128 -5.86 -6.84 -6.56
CA VAL A 128 -6.26 -6.83 -5.15
C VAL A 128 -5.74 -5.58 -4.44
N ALA A 129 -4.46 -5.23 -4.64
CA ALA A 129 -3.87 -4.03 -4.06
C ALA A 129 -4.62 -2.76 -4.51
N GLU A 130 -5.01 -2.68 -5.79
CA GLU A 130 -5.82 -1.58 -6.31
C GLU A 130 -7.17 -1.48 -5.61
N LEU A 131 -7.91 -2.59 -5.50
CA LEU A 131 -9.21 -2.63 -4.81
C LEU A 131 -9.10 -2.17 -3.35
N LEU A 132 -8.06 -2.63 -2.65
CA LEU A 132 -7.82 -2.25 -1.25
C LEU A 132 -7.48 -0.76 -1.13
N LEU A 133 -6.64 -0.21 -2.01
CA LEU A 133 -6.35 1.22 -2.04
C LEU A 133 -7.60 2.05 -2.31
N GLN A 134 -8.45 1.64 -3.27
CA GLN A 134 -9.74 2.29 -3.53
C GLN A 134 -10.72 2.17 -2.35
N ALA A 135 -10.57 1.14 -1.51
CA ALA A 135 -11.27 0.98 -0.24
C ALA A 135 -10.70 1.81 0.91
N GLY A 136 -9.61 2.56 0.68
CA GLY A 136 -8.98 3.37 1.71
C GLY A 136 -8.02 2.59 2.59
N ALA A 137 -7.42 1.52 2.06
CA ALA A 137 -6.32 0.85 2.73
C ALA A 137 -5.14 1.82 2.95
N GLU A 138 -4.55 1.78 4.13
CA GLU A 138 -3.44 2.59 4.55
C GLU A 138 -2.16 2.12 3.88
N LYS A 139 -1.65 2.92 2.94
CA LYS A 139 -0.40 2.66 2.24
C LYS A 139 0.87 2.82 3.09
N GLU A 140 0.73 3.43 4.28
CA GLU A 140 1.81 3.60 5.26
C GLU A 140 1.70 2.64 6.44
N SER A 141 0.66 1.78 6.49
CA SER A 141 0.56 0.77 7.54
C SER A 141 1.77 -0.15 7.43
N CYS A 142 2.59 -0.25 8.47
CA CYS A 142 3.71 -1.17 8.43
C CYS A 142 3.31 -2.54 8.96
N ASP A 143 4.02 -3.59 8.52
CA ASP A 143 3.94 -4.89 9.18
C ASP A 143 4.18 -4.71 10.69
N THR A 144 3.18 -5.15 11.46
CA THR A 144 3.18 -5.16 12.91
C THR A 144 3.64 -6.50 13.43
N GLY A 145 4.70 -7.08 12.84
CA GLY A 145 5.32 -8.29 13.37
C GLY A 145 5.40 -8.20 14.89
N ALA A 146 4.77 -9.15 15.59
CA ALA A 146 4.60 -9.13 17.04
C ALA A 146 5.95 -8.84 17.72
N GLU A 147 5.94 -8.25 18.93
CA GLU A 147 7.18 -7.99 19.68
C GLU A 147 7.89 -9.31 19.99
N ASN A 148 8.69 -9.79 19.05
CA ASN A 148 9.51 -10.96 19.22
C ASN A 148 10.86 -10.52 19.82
N GLU A 149 11.47 -11.43 20.58
CA GLU A 149 12.75 -11.18 21.23
C GLU A 149 13.84 -10.87 20.19
N GLN A 150 13.71 -11.45 19.00
CA GLN A 150 14.61 -11.26 17.86
C GLN A 150 14.68 -9.79 17.41
N TYR A 151 13.53 -9.11 17.28
CA TYR A 151 13.43 -7.68 16.95
C TYR A 151 14.07 -6.82 18.03
N LYS A 152 13.82 -7.12 19.31
CA LYS A 152 14.41 -6.38 20.44
C LYS A 152 15.93 -6.49 20.45
N ILE A 153 16.46 -7.68 20.14
CA ILE A 153 17.89 -7.91 19.98
C ILE A 153 18.43 -7.12 18.79
N ALA A 154 17.77 -7.19 17.63
CA ALA A 154 18.21 -6.51 16.42
C ALA A 154 18.25 -4.98 16.57
N CYS A 155 17.25 -4.37 17.21
CA CYS A 155 17.26 -2.95 17.54
C CYS A 155 18.45 -2.57 18.41
N LYS A 156 18.74 -3.34 19.48
CA LYS A 156 19.90 -3.10 20.33
C LYS A 156 21.20 -3.18 19.53
N ILE A 157 21.32 -4.16 18.64
CA ILE A 157 22.50 -4.34 17.79
C ILE A 157 22.66 -3.16 16.82
N SER A 158 21.56 -2.70 16.20
CA SER A 158 21.58 -1.59 15.23
C SER A 158 22.07 -0.26 15.82
N HIS A 159 21.96 -0.09 17.14
CA HIS A 159 22.42 1.10 17.87
C HIS A 159 23.79 0.92 18.53
N MET A 160 24.50 -0.18 18.27
CA MET A 160 25.86 -0.38 18.78
C MET A 160 26.86 0.56 18.11
N ASN A 161 27.80 1.10 18.89
CA ASN A 161 28.87 1.95 18.38
C ASN A 161 29.80 1.23 17.40
N ASP A 162 30.05 -0.07 17.63
CA ASP A 162 30.86 -0.90 16.73
C ASP A 162 30.00 -1.40 15.58
N LYS A 163 29.93 -0.61 14.51
CA LYS A 163 29.15 -0.93 13.29
C LYS A 163 29.57 -2.24 12.63
N LYS A 164 30.86 -2.60 12.70
CA LYS A 164 31.38 -3.82 12.06
C LYS A 164 30.92 -5.05 12.82
N LEU A 165 30.97 -5.00 14.15
CA LEU A 165 30.39 -6.03 15.00
C LEU A 165 28.87 -6.09 14.85
N ALA A 166 28.20 -4.94 14.81
CA ALA A 166 26.75 -4.85 14.64
C ALA A 166 26.28 -5.54 13.35
N SER A 167 26.94 -5.25 12.22
CA SER A 167 26.64 -5.91 10.95
C SER A 167 26.81 -7.42 11.02
N LYS A 168 27.89 -7.90 11.61
CA LYS A 168 28.13 -9.34 11.74
C LYS A 168 27.09 -10.02 12.63
N MET A 169 26.64 -9.34 13.68
CA MET A 169 25.60 -9.85 14.60
C MET A 169 24.20 -9.76 13.99
N LEU A 170 23.97 -8.86 13.04
CA LEU A 170 22.71 -8.74 12.28
C LEU A 170 22.65 -9.67 11.06
N GLU A 171 23.70 -10.42 10.75
CA GLU A 171 23.63 -11.47 9.72
C GLU A 171 22.54 -12.48 10.10
N GLY A 172 21.49 -12.59 9.26
CA GLY A 172 20.34 -13.44 9.52
C GLY A 172 19.24 -12.77 10.36
N PHE A 173 19.36 -11.48 10.67
CA PHE A 173 18.33 -10.70 11.36
C PHE A 173 17.54 -9.75 10.43
N GLU A 174 17.81 -9.77 9.12
CA GLU A 174 17.22 -8.83 8.17
C GLU A 174 15.68 -8.92 8.09
N ASP A 175 15.12 -10.12 8.24
CA ASP A 175 13.68 -10.34 8.16
C ASP A 175 12.91 -9.77 9.35
N PHE A 176 13.59 -9.53 10.48
CA PHE A 176 12.97 -9.02 11.71
C PHE A 176 12.89 -7.49 11.76
N ALA A 177 13.23 -6.78 10.68
CA ALA A 177 13.04 -5.34 10.60
C ALA A 177 11.54 -4.99 10.69
N ARG A 178 11.19 -3.98 11.51
CA ARG A 178 9.84 -3.39 11.52
C ARG A 178 9.77 -2.15 10.65
N GLY A 179 8.57 -1.64 10.42
CA GLY A 179 8.38 -0.45 9.58
C GLY A 179 8.36 -0.77 8.09
N LYS A 180 8.14 -2.06 7.74
CA LYS A 180 7.97 -2.50 6.35
C LYS A 180 6.58 -2.06 5.86
N THR A 181 6.50 -0.91 5.21
CA THR A 181 5.27 -0.43 4.55
C THR A 181 4.94 -1.28 3.31
N PRO A 182 3.70 -1.23 2.79
CA PRO A 182 3.33 -1.84 1.51
C PRO A 182 4.35 -1.57 0.39
N LEU A 183 4.82 -0.33 0.29
CA LEU A 183 5.78 0.07 -0.75
C LEU A 183 7.15 -0.54 -0.52
N TRP A 184 7.60 -0.62 0.74
CA TRP A 184 8.82 -1.31 1.12
C TRP A 184 8.74 -2.81 0.80
N VAL A 185 7.64 -3.47 1.16
CA VAL A 185 7.41 -4.91 0.92
C VAL A 185 7.37 -5.21 -0.58
N ALA A 186 6.63 -4.43 -1.37
CA ALA A 186 6.61 -4.57 -2.82
C ALA A 186 8.01 -4.39 -3.43
N SER A 187 8.83 -3.49 -2.86
CA SER A 187 10.21 -3.26 -3.30
C SER A 187 11.15 -4.40 -2.94
N GLU A 188 11.01 -5.00 -1.76
CA GLU A 188 11.79 -6.18 -1.34
C GLU A 188 11.50 -7.39 -2.24
N ARG A 189 10.21 -7.61 -2.55
CA ARG A 189 9.72 -8.75 -3.32
C ARG A 189 9.82 -8.57 -4.85
N GLY A 190 10.03 -7.35 -5.33
CA GLY A 190 10.22 -7.06 -6.76
C GLY A 190 8.93 -6.85 -7.56
N HIS A 191 7.82 -6.52 -6.90
CA HIS A 191 6.49 -6.44 -7.53
C HIS A 191 6.22 -5.05 -8.14
N ALA A 192 6.74 -4.82 -9.35
CA ALA A 192 6.69 -3.50 -9.99
C ALA A 192 5.28 -2.99 -10.32
N GLY A 193 4.30 -3.87 -10.56
CA GLY A 193 2.90 -3.49 -10.78
C GLY A 193 2.29 -2.86 -9.52
N VAL A 194 2.45 -3.53 -8.37
CA VAL A 194 2.00 -3.03 -7.07
C VAL A 194 2.73 -1.74 -6.69
N LEU A 195 4.05 -1.68 -6.91
CA LEU A 195 4.84 -0.48 -6.61
C LEU A 195 4.32 0.76 -7.35
N ARG A 196 3.99 0.63 -8.65
CA ARG A 196 3.39 1.72 -9.44
C ARG A 196 2.10 2.23 -8.81
N LEU A 197 1.18 1.33 -8.46
CA LEU A 197 -0.08 1.71 -7.80
C LEU A 197 0.15 2.45 -6.47
N LEU A 198 1.11 1.99 -5.66
CA LEU A 198 1.42 2.63 -4.38
C LEU A 198 2.02 4.04 -4.58
N LEU A 199 2.89 4.23 -5.57
CA LEU A 199 3.44 5.54 -5.93
C LEU A 199 2.36 6.48 -6.47
N GLU A 200 1.45 5.99 -7.32
CA GLU A 200 0.29 6.74 -7.81
C GLU A 200 -0.65 7.14 -6.67
N ALA A 201 -0.84 6.24 -5.70
CA ALA A 201 -1.54 6.50 -4.46
C ALA A 201 -0.77 7.44 -3.50
N ARG A 202 0.41 7.94 -3.88
CA ARG A 202 1.27 8.84 -3.09
C ARG A 202 1.79 8.23 -1.80
N ALA A 203 2.13 6.94 -1.81
CA ALA A 203 2.86 6.32 -0.71
C ALA A 203 4.25 6.99 -0.55
N ASP A 204 4.77 7.00 0.68
CA ASP A 204 6.09 7.54 0.97
C ASP A 204 7.19 6.66 0.36
N LYS A 205 7.70 7.09 -0.79
CA LYS A 205 8.80 6.44 -1.51
C LYS A 205 10.13 6.43 -0.72
N ASP A 206 10.26 7.28 0.30
CA ASP A 206 11.46 7.44 1.12
C ASP A 206 11.29 6.86 2.54
N CYS A 207 10.21 6.06 2.75
CA CYS A 207 9.94 5.41 4.03
C CYS A 207 11.13 4.56 4.51
N GLN A 208 11.24 4.35 5.82
CA GLN A 208 12.34 3.57 6.39
C GLN A 208 11.84 2.52 7.35
N ASN A 209 12.42 1.33 7.24
CA ASN A 209 12.30 0.32 8.29
C ASN A 209 13.19 0.69 9.50
N THR A 210 13.18 -0.12 10.56
CA THR A 210 13.93 0.14 11.79
C THR A 210 15.46 0.15 11.63
N PHE A 211 15.96 -0.40 10.53
CA PHE A 211 17.38 -0.34 10.18
C PHE A 211 17.70 0.83 9.24
N GLY A 212 16.76 1.76 9.03
CA GLY A 212 16.93 2.90 8.14
C GLY A 212 16.93 2.53 6.66
N GLN A 213 16.58 1.29 6.31
CA GLN A 213 16.61 0.82 4.93
C GLN A 213 15.38 1.32 4.18
N SER A 214 15.60 2.03 3.08
CA SER A 214 14.54 2.53 2.21
C SER A 214 14.09 1.48 1.18
N PRO A 215 12.94 1.68 0.52
CA PRO A 215 12.52 0.92 -0.65
C PRO A 215 13.61 0.80 -1.73
N LEU A 216 14.29 1.91 -2.02
CA LEU A 216 15.36 1.94 -3.02
C LEU A 216 16.59 1.15 -2.54
N TRP A 217 16.91 1.21 -1.25
CA TRP A 217 17.98 0.43 -0.64
C TRP A 217 17.73 -1.08 -0.79
N ILE A 218 16.53 -1.56 -0.44
CA ILE A 218 16.23 -2.99 -0.47
C ILE A 218 16.09 -3.51 -1.90
N ALA A 219 15.49 -2.75 -2.82
CA ALA A 219 15.43 -3.08 -4.23
C ALA A 219 16.84 -3.17 -4.86
N SER A 220 17.73 -2.26 -4.48
CA SER A 220 19.11 -2.24 -4.96
C SER A 220 19.93 -3.41 -4.43
N ARG A 221 19.71 -3.82 -3.17
CA ARG A 221 20.34 -5.00 -2.57
C ARG A 221 19.86 -6.31 -3.22
N ASN A 222 18.58 -6.40 -3.57
CA ASN A 222 17.98 -7.63 -4.11
C ASN A 222 18.06 -7.75 -5.63
N GLY A 223 18.51 -6.70 -6.33
CA GLY A 223 18.72 -6.76 -7.79
C GLY A 223 17.47 -6.43 -8.61
N HIS A 224 16.46 -5.78 -8.03
CA HIS A 224 15.19 -5.49 -8.69
C HIS A 224 15.27 -4.21 -9.54
N VAL A 225 15.77 -4.35 -10.77
CA VAL A 225 16.02 -3.22 -11.68
C VAL A 225 14.76 -2.40 -11.96
N ASP A 226 13.62 -3.03 -12.23
CA ASP A 226 12.37 -2.32 -12.56
C ASP A 226 11.86 -1.47 -11.38
N ILE A 227 12.04 -1.96 -10.14
CA ILE A 227 11.70 -1.21 -8.93
C ILE A 227 12.61 -0.01 -8.77
N VAL A 228 13.92 -0.18 -8.99
CA VAL A 228 14.89 0.93 -8.94
C VAL A 228 14.53 2.01 -9.95
N CYS A 229 14.24 1.64 -11.20
CA CYS A 229 13.81 2.58 -12.22
C CYS A 229 12.59 3.38 -11.78
N LEU A 230 11.53 2.70 -11.31
CA LEU A 230 10.30 3.35 -10.85
C LEU A 230 10.51 4.32 -9.69
N LEU A 231 11.34 3.93 -8.70
CA LEU A 231 11.64 4.79 -7.56
C LEU A 231 12.46 6.03 -7.97
N LEU A 232 13.41 5.88 -8.91
CA LEU A 232 14.18 7.00 -9.44
C LEU A 232 13.31 7.93 -10.29
N GLU A 233 12.40 7.39 -11.11
CA GLU A 233 11.39 8.16 -11.86
C GLU A 233 10.49 8.96 -10.90
N ALA A 234 10.12 8.37 -9.77
CA ALA A 234 9.38 9.03 -8.69
C ALA A 234 10.23 10.00 -7.84
N ARG A 235 11.53 10.14 -8.16
CA ARG A 235 12.51 10.98 -7.45
C ARG A 235 12.73 10.59 -5.98
N ALA A 236 12.81 9.30 -5.69
CA ALA A 236 13.24 8.81 -4.38
C ALA A 236 14.68 9.26 -4.07
N GLU A 237 15.00 9.45 -2.80
CA GLU A 237 16.33 9.85 -2.33
C GLU A 237 17.33 8.70 -2.53
N LYS A 238 18.16 8.82 -3.57
CA LYS A 238 19.09 7.78 -4.01
C LYS A 238 20.30 7.58 -3.11
N ASP A 239 20.67 8.60 -2.34
CA ASP A 239 21.86 8.57 -1.47
C ASP A 239 21.50 8.31 0.00
N ARG A 240 20.23 8.00 0.31
CA ARG A 240 19.80 7.72 1.67
C ARG A 240 20.45 6.44 2.21
N ALA A 241 21.31 6.61 3.20
CA ALA A 241 22.01 5.51 3.84
C ALA A 241 21.16 4.83 4.94
N ASP A 242 21.39 3.53 5.15
CA ASP A 242 20.86 2.82 6.31
C ASP A 242 21.45 3.33 7.64
N SER A 243 20.82 2.96 8.76
CA SER A 243 21.28 3.39 10.09
C SER A 243 22.41 2.52 10.65
N VAL A 244 22.56 1.29 10.14
CA VAL A 244 23.45 0.27 10.70
C VAL A 244 24.89 0.49 10.25
N LEU A 245 25.15 0.37 8.94
CA LEU A 245 26.47 0.52 8.34
C LEU A 245 26.65 1.90 7.71
N GLY A 246 25.56 2.63 7.47
CA GLY A 246 25.59 3.81 6.63
C GLY A 246 25.78 3.45 5.16
N ASP A 247 25.30 2.26 4.74
CA ASP A 247 25.37 1.87 3.34
C ASP A 247 24.22 2.49 2.55
N THR A 248 24.57 3.03 1.39
CA THR A 248 23.62 3.59 0.42
C THR A 248 23.10 2.49 -0.52
N PRO A 249 22.00 2.73 -1.24
CA PRO A 249 21.53 1.84 -2.30
C PRO A 249 22.64 1.44 -3.29
N LEU A 250 23.50 2.40 -3.68
CA LEU A 250 24.63 2.16 -4.57
C LEU A 250 25.64 1.17 -3.97
N ARG A 251 25.98 1.33 -2.68
CA ARG A 251 26.91 0.40 -2.02
C ARG A 251 26.35 -1.02 -1.97
N GLN A 252 25.06 -1.17 -1.68
CA GLN A 252 24.43 -2.49 -1.69
C GLN A 252 24.40 -3.10 -3.10
N ALA A 253 24.05 -2.32 -4.12
CA ALA A 253 24.07 -2.78 -5.51
C ALA A 253 25.48 -3.28 -5.92
N VAL A 254 26.53 -2.53 -5.58
CA VAL A 254 27.92 -2.92 -5.86
C VAL A 254 28.32 -4.15 -5.05
N ALA A 255 28.03 -4.19 -3.75
CA ALA A 255 28.38 -5.30 -2.87
C ALA A 255 27.72 -6.62 -3.30
N LYS A 256 26.53 -6.56 -3.89
CA LYS A 256 25.79 -7.71 -4.41
C LYS A 256 26.05 -8.00 -5.90
N GLY A 257 26.87 -7.19 -6.57
CA GLY A 257 27.25 -7.40 -7.97
C GLY A 257 26.18 -6.97 -8.99
N HIS A 258 25.20 -6.17 -8.60
CA HIS A 258 24.14 -5.66 -9.47
C HIS A 258 24.62 -4.47 -10.30
N ALA A 259 25.50 -4.73 -11.27
CA ALA A 259 26.17 -3.71 -12.08
C ALA A 259 25.21 -2.76 -12.83
N GLN A 260 24.07 -3.27 -13.31
CA GLN A 260 23.06 -2.45 -13.97
C GLN A 260 22.44 -1.43 -13.01
N ILE A 261 22.08 -1.84 -11.79
CA ILE A 261 21.54 -0.95 -10.76
C ILE A 261 22.59 0.07 -10.33
N ALA A 262 23.84 -0.36 -10.11
CA ALA A 262 24.91 0.56 -9.79
C ALA A 262 25.09 1.62 -10.87
N SER A 263 24.97 1.25 -12.15
CA SER A 263 25.02 2.18 -13.27
C SER A 263 23.83 3.15 -13.26
N LEU A 264 22.62 2.67 -13.00
CA LEU A 264 21.43 3.52 -12.89
C LEU A 264 21.56 4.56 -11.77
N LEU A 265 22.02 4.14 -10.58
CA LEU A 265 22.19 5.01 -9.41
C LEU A 265 23.33 6.03 -9.56
N LEU A 266 24.31 5.76 -10.43
CA LEU A 266 25.36 6.73 -10.75
C LEU A 266 24.90 7.78 -11.76
N LEU A 267 23.90 7.47 -12.60
CA LEU A 267 23.47 8.30 -13.72
C LEU A 267 22.19 9.11 -13.45
N GLY A 268 21.20 8.50 -12.79
CA GLY A 268 20.03 9.20 -12.25
C GLY A 268 20.36 9.81 -10.92
#